data_AF-A0A4Y2AD52-F1
#
_entry.id   AF-A0A4Y2AD52-F1
#
_cell.length_a   1.000
_cell.length_b   1.000
_cell.length_c   1.000
_cell.angle_alpha   90.00
_cell.angle_beta   90.00
_cell.angle_gamma   90.00
#
_symmetry.space_group_name_H-M   'P 1'
#
loop_
_entity.id
_entity.type
_entity.pdbx_description
1 polymer ?
#
loop_
_entity_poly.entity_id
_entity_poly.type
_entity_poly.pdbx_seq_one_letter_code
_entity_poly.pdbx_strand_id
1 'polypeptide(L)'
;MSSGRPPKAISRSMCSHQKKRRAQKLRTQMPTEQLTFATQMNFKAEKNLASKIVKDITSNQDRATKYRKTFHTLQNKPEKLTPAEALSIFVKAGFTRNQYEIVRSGAK
;
A
#
# COMPACT_ATOMS: atom_id res chain seq x y z
N MET A 1 22.14 -28.76 26.84
CA MET A 1 21.33 -27.63 26.33
C MET A 1 20.75 -28.05 25.00
N SER A 2 19.42 -28.14 24.86
CA SER A 2 18.82 -28.54 23.57
C SER A 2 18.95 -27.38 22.58
N SER A 3 19.90 -27.49 21.65
CA SER A 3 20.06 -26.57 20.54
C SER A 3 18.95 -26.82 19.52
N GLY A 4 17.83 -26.11 19.70
CA GLY A 4 16.71 -26.15 18.76
C GLY A 4 17.06 -25.63 17.36
N ARG A 5 16.13 -25.81 16.42
CA ARG A 5 16.28 -25.37 15.02
C ARG A 5 16.68 -23.88 14.95
N PRO A 6 17.72 -23.51 14.19
CA PRO A 6 18.16 -22.13 14.09
C PRO A 6 17.04 -21.24 13.55
N PRO A 7 16.87 -20.02 14.09
CA PRO A 7 15.82 -19.12 13.64
C PRO A 7 16.13 -18.66 12.22
N LYS A 8 15.25 -19.03 11.27
CA LYS A 8 15.28 -18.49 9.91
C LYS A 8 15.09 -16.96 9.92
N ALA A 9 15.67 -16.23 8.98
CA ALA A 9 15.37 -14.81 8.78
C ALA A 9 13.88 -14.59 8.47
N ILE A 10 13.33 -13.41 8.80
CA ILE A 10 11.97 -13.04 8.42
C ILE A 10 11.97 -12.76 6.92
N SER A 11 11.36 -13.64 6.13
CA SER A 11 11.30 -13.54 4.66
C SER A 11 9.87 -13.50 4.14
N ARG A 12 9.73 -13.12 2.87
CA ARG A 12 8.43 -13.13 2.17
C ARG A 12 7.79 -14.52 2.16
N SER A 13 8.60 -15.59 2.06
CA SER A 13 8.15 -16.99 2.00
C SER A 13 7.63 -17.58 3.33
N MET A 14 7.75 -16.89 4.46
CA MET A 14 7.22 -17.39 5.73
C MET A 14 5.68 -17.26 5.82
N CYS A 15 5.06 -18.19 6.56
CA CYS A 15 3.63 -18.14 6.90
C CYS A 15 3.27 -16.91 7.74
N SER A 16 2.06 -16.37 7.51
CA SER A 16 1.53 -15.17 8.18
C SER A 16 1.53 -15.29 9.71
N HIS A 17 1.13 -16.44 10.26
CA HIS A 17 1.13 -16.70 11.70
C HIS A 17 2.53 -16.58 12.31
N GLN A 18 3.55 -17.12 11.64
CA GLN A 18 4.93 -17.08 12.12
C GLN A 18 5.49 -15.66 12.10
N LYS A 19 5.19 -14.87 11.04
CA LYS A 19 5.56 -13.45 10.95
C LYS A 19 4.93 -12.64 12.09
N LYS A 20 3.62 -12.83 12.32
CA LYS A 20 2.89 -12.16 13.41
C LYS A 20 3.47 -12.50 14.79
N ARG A 21 3.73 -13.77 15.07
CA ARG A 21 4.30 -14.23 16.36
C ARG A 21 5.67 -13.58 16.62
N ARG A 22 6.53 -13.53 15.60
CA ARG A 22 7.87 -12.92 15.72
C ARG A 22 7.80 -11.40 15.86
N ALA A 23 6.94 -10.73 15.08
CA ALA A 23 6.70 -9.30 15.21
C ALA A 23 6.16 -8.94 16.60
N GLN A 24 5.27 -9.76 17.17
CA GLN A 24 4.77 -9.57 18.52
C GLN A 24 5.90 -9.63 19.55
N LYS A 25 6.77 -10.64 19.45
CA LYS A 25 7.96 -10.76 20.31
C LYS A 25 8.85 -9.51 20.23
N LEU A 26 9.05 -8.95 19.04
CA LEU A 26 9.82 -7.72 18.87
C LEU A 26 9.15 -6.51 19.52
N ARG A 27 7.82 -6.35 19.35
CA ARG A 27 7.06 -5.26 19.97
C ARG A 27 7.05 -5.29 21.49
N THR A 28 7.09 -6.48 22.08
CA THR A 28 7.15 -6.63 23.54
C THR A 28 8.53 -6.40 24.12
N GLN A 29 9.59 -6.60 23.33
CA GLN A 29 10.97 -6.53 23.81
C GLN A 29 11.62 -5.17 23.61
N MET A 30 11.19 -4.40 22.62
CA MET A 30 11.85 -3.16 22.21
C MET A 30 10.87 -1.98 22.32
N PRO A 31 11.33 -0.81 22.79
CA PRO A 31 10.54 0.41 22.76
C PRO A 31 10.09 0.77 21.34
N THR A 32 8.90 1.36 21.24
CA THR A 32 8.32 1.80 19.96
C THR A 32 9.22 2.80 19.24
N GLU A 33 9.82 3.74 19.97
CA GLU A 33 10.75 4.73 19.44
C GLU A 33 11.93 4.09 18.72
N GLN A 34 12.55 3.09 19.34
CA GLN A 34 13.69 2.38 18.76
C GLN A 34 13.29 1.62 17.50
N LEU A 35 12.11 1.00 17.49
CA LEU A 35 11.56 0.35 16.29
C LEU A 35 11.28 1.35 15.17
N THR A 36 10.75 2.53 15.48
CA THR A 36 10.51 3.58 14.48
C THR A 36 11.81 4.14 13.92
N PHE A 37 12.81 4.39 14.76
CA PHE A 37 14.13 4.87 14.33
C PHE A 37 14.83 3.85 13.43
N ALA A 38 14.87 2.58 13.83
CA ALA A 38 15.44 1.50 13.03
C ALA A 38 14.75 1.38 11.67
N THR A 39 13.42 1.51 11.64
CA THR A 39 12.64 1.50 10.40
C THR A 39 13.00 2.68 9.49
N GLN A 40 13.11 3.88 10.05
CA GLN A 40 13.51 5.07 9.29
C GLN A 40 14.93 4.92 8.72
N MET A 41 15.87 4.39 9.50
CA MET A 41 17.25 4.20 9.06
C MET A 41 17.38 3.15 7.95
N ASN A 42 16.63 2.04 8.04
CA ASN A 42 16.58 1.04 6.97
C ASN A 42 16.07 1.65 5.66
N PHE A 43 14.97 2.42 5.69
CA PHE A 43 14.46 3.08 4.49
C PHE A 43 15.39 4.17 3.95
N LYS A 44 16.16 4.85 4.81
CA LYS A 44 17.19 5.80 4.36
C LYS A 44 18.35 5.10 3.66
N ALA A 45 18.80 3.95 4.18
CA ALA A 45 19.86 3.15 3.55
C ALA A 45 19.46 2.70 2.14
N GLU A 46 18.18 2.35 1.94
CA GLU A 46 17.61 2.00 0.65
C GLU A 46 17.29 3.21 -0.26
N LYS A 47 17.62 4.45 0.16
CA LYS A 47 17.27 5.72 -0.53
C LYS A 47 15.76 5.84 -0.85
N ASN A 48 14.93 5.30 0.02
CA ASN A 48 13.49 5.18 -0.20
C ASN A 48 12.73 6.41 0.34
N LEU A 49 11.80 6.94 -0.45
CA LEU A 49 10.88 8.03 -0.04
C LEU A 49 10.02 7.64 1.18
N ALA A 50 9.86 6.34 1.44
CA ALA A 50 9.21 5.81 2.63
C ALA A 50 9.80 6.37 3.94
N SER A 51 11.11 6.65 3.99
CA SER A 51 11.75 7.25 5.17
C SER A 51 11.16 8.62 5.54
N LYS A 52 10.85 9.45 4.53
CA LYS A 52 10.22 10.76 4.74
C LYS A 52 8.78 10.61 5.24
N ILE A 53 8.03 9.68 4.67
CA ILE A 53 6.65 9.39 5.08
C ILE A 53 6.60 8.91 6.54
N VAL A 54 7.50 8.01 6.93
CA VAL A 54 7.57 7.55 8.32
C VAL A 54 7.92 8.70 9.26
N LYS A 55 8.91 9.54 8.92
CA LYS A 55 9.28 10.72 9.71
C LYS A 55 8.11 11.70 9.87
N ASP A 56 7.39 11.95 8.78
CA ASP A 56 6.22 12.82 8.74
C ASP A 56 5.10 12.30 9.64
N ILE A 57 4.82 11.00 9.59
CA ILE A 57 3.80 10.35 10.43
C ILE A 57 4.20 10.37 11.90
N THR A 58 5.48 10.13 12.21
CA THR A 58 5.96 10.14 13.60
C THR A 58 5.97 11.55 14.21
N SER A 59 6.14 12.60 13.39
CA SER A 59 6.15 13.99 13.87
C SER A 59 4.75 14.61 13.95
N ASN A 60 3.81 14.18 13.11
CA ASN A 60 2.43 14.64 13.15
C ASN A 60 1.46 13.51 12.74
N GLN A 61 0.62 13.09 13.68
CA GLN A 61 -0.33 12.00 13.48
C GLN A 61 -1.40 12.30 12.42
N ASP A 62 -1.77 13.56 12.19
CA ASP A 62 -2.74 13.95 11.16
C ASP A 62 -2.22 13.64 9.75
N ARG A 63 -0.89 13.65 9.55
CA ARG A 63 -0.28 13.27 8.28
C ARG A 63 -0.58 11.81 7.92
N ALA A 64 -0.70 10.92 8.90
CA ALA A 64 -1.05 9.52 8.64
C ALA A 64 -2.43 9.40 7.99
N THR A 65 -3.42 10.14 8.52
CA THR A 65 -4.77 10.14 7.96
C THR A 65 -4.79 10.75 6.56
N LYS A 66 -4.01 11.81 6.33
CA LYS A 66 -3.86 12.44 5.00
C LYS A 66 -3.28 11.46 3.98
N TYR A 67 -2.15 10.83 4.28
CA TYR A 67 -1.53 9.84 3.39
C TYR A 67 -2.47 8.68 3.07
N ARG A 68 -3.21 8.18 4.07
CA ARG A 68 -4.23 7.14 3.88
C ARG A 68 -5.35 7.60 2.95
N LYS A 69 -5.91 8.80 3.17
CA LYS A 69 -6.97 9.37 2.32
C LYS A 69 -6.48 9.52 0.88
N THR A 70 -5.31 10.14 0.67
CA THR A 70 -4.75 10.33 -0.67
C THR A 70 -4.49 9.01 -1.38
N PHE A 71 -4.01 7.99 -0.67
CA PHE A 71 -3.80 6.65 -1.24
C PHE A 71 -5.12 6.03 -1.72
N HIS A 72 -6.17 6.07 -0.91
CA HIS A 72 -7.48 5.58 -1.32
C HIS A 72 -8.08 6.38 -2.48
N THR A 73 -7.93 7.71 -2.49
CA THR A 73 -8.37 8.54 -3.61
C THR A 73 -7.62 8.20 -4.90
N LEU A 74 -6.33 7.91 -4.84
CA LEU A 74 -5.55 7.50 -6.00
C LEU A 74 -5.94 6.11 -6.51
N GLN A 75 -6.20 5.15 -5.61
CA GLN A 75 -6.65 3.80 -6.01
C GLN A 75 -8.05 3.79 -6.62
N ASN A 76 -8.94 4.63 -6.09
CA ASN A 76 -10.34 4.68 -6.53
C ASN A 76 -10.58 5.72 -7.63
N LYS A 77 -9.53 6.34 -8.17
CA LYS A 77 -9.69 7.31 -9.25
C LYS A 77 -10.06 6.52 -10.51
N PRO A 78 -11.27 6.69 -11.07
CA PRO A 78 -11.63 6.03 -12.32
C PRO A 78 -10.66 6.51 -13.39
N GLU A 79 -10.03 5.55 -14.07
CA GLU A 79 -9.17 5.85 -15.20
C GLU A 79 -10.04 6.45 -16.30
N LYS A 80 -9.75 7.71 -16.65
CA LYS A 80 -10.50 8.39 -17.70
C LYS A 80 -10.02 7.83 -19.03
N LEU A 81 -10.90 7.10 -19.72
CA LEU A 81 -10.63 6.63 -21.08
C LEU A 81 -10.35 7.82 -21.99
N THR A 82 -9.33 7.69 -22.83
CA THR A 82 -9.12 8.61 -23.95
C THR A 82 -10.28 8.49 -24.96
N PRO A 83 -10.53 9.52 -25.79
CA PRO A 83 -11.57 9.45 -26.80
C PRO A 83 -11.41 8.24 -27.75
N ALA A 84 -10.17 7.87 -28.08
CA ALA A 84 -9.87 6.73 -28.94
C ALA A 84 -10.20 5.39 -28.26
N GLU A 85 -9.88 5.22 -26.98
CA GLU A 85 -10.23 4.02 -26.21
C GLU A 85 -11.74 3.88 -26.03
N ALA A 86 -12.41 4.99 -25.73
CA ALA A 86 -13.86 5.02 -25.62
C ALA A 86 -14.55 4.65 -26.94
N LEU A 87 -14.02 5.13 -28.08
CA LEU A 87 -14.50 4.75 -29.40
C LEU A 87 -14.20 3.28 -29.71
N SER A 88 -13.04 2.77 -29.31
CA SER A 88 -12.69 1.35 -29.46
C SER A 88 -13.68 0.46 -28.71
N ILE A 89 -14.04 0.81 -27.47
CA ILE A 89 -15.04 0.08 -26.68
C ILE A 89 -16.42 0.19 -27.34
N PHE A 90 -16.81 1.38 -27.80
CA PHE A 90 -18.08 1.60 -28.49
C PHE A 90 -18.25 0.65 -29.69
N VAL A 91 -17.24 0.57 -30.55
CA VAL A 91 -17.26 -0.29 -31.74
C VAL A 91 -17.16 -1.77 -31.37
N LYS A 92 -16.22 -2.15 -30.48
CA LYS A 92 -16.02 -3.56 -30.10
C LYS A 92 -17.20 -4.16 -29.36
N ALA A 93 -17.85 -3.39 -28.50
CA ALA A 93 -19.04 -3.83 -27.77
C ALA A 93 -20.32 -3.74 -28.62
N GLY A 94 -20.25 -3.19 -29.83
CA GLY A 94 -21.40 -3.03 -30.72
C GLY A 94 -22.49 -2.12 -30.12
N PHE A 95 -22.10 -1.11 -29.34
CA PHE A 95 -23.09 -0.25 -28.68
C PHE A 95 -23.84 0.60 -29.69
N THR A 96 -25.14 0.76 -29.47
CA THR A 96 -25.89 1.86 -30.05
C THR A 96 -25.55 3.16 -29.32
N ARG A 97 -25.77 4.30 -29.97
CA ARG A 97 -25.53 5.63 -29.38
C ARG A 97 -26.20 5.78 -28.01
N ASN A 98 -27.47 5.37 -27.90
CA ASN A 98 -28.23 5.47 -26.65
C ASN A 98 -27.63 4.59 -25.54
N GLN A 99 -27.22 3.37 -25.85
CA GLN A 99 -26.58 2.47 -24.88
C GLN A 99 -25.26 3.06 -24.36
N TYR A 100 -24.46 3.62 -25.27
CA TYR A 100 -23.22 4.28 -24.89
C TYR A 100 -23.46 5.51 -24.03
N GLU A 101 -24.46 6.33 -24.35
CA GLU A 101 -24.80 7.51 -23.55
C GLU A 101 -25.28 7.12 -22.14
N ILE A 102 -26.07 6.04 -22.00
CA ILE A 102 -26.48 5.49 -20.70
C ILE A 102 -25.26 5.05 -19.88
N VAL A 103 -24.40 4.20 -20.45
CA VAL A 103 -23.18 3.70 -19.78
C VAL A 103 -22.24 4.85 -19.41
N ARG A 104 -22.04 5.80 -20.31
CA ARG A 104 -21.20 6.99 -20.08
C ARG A 104 -21.77 7.87 -18.97
N SER A 105 -23.09 8.00 -18.88
CA SER A 105 -23.74 8.82 -17.87
C SER A 105 -23.69 8.18 -16.48
N GLY A 106 -23.78 6.84 -16.39
CA GLY A 106 -23.64 6.09 -15.14
C GLY A 106 -22.19 5.92 -14.66
N ALA A 107 -21.21 6.11 -15.54
CA ALA A 107 -19.78 6.07 -15.21
C ALA A 107 -19.18 7.45 -14.85
N LYS A 108 -19.98 8.52 -14.87
CA LYS A 108 -19.60 9.84 -14.35
C LYS A 108 -19.63 9.86 -12.83
#